data_AF-R0JY04-F1
#
_entry.id   AF-R0JY04-F1
#
_cell.length_a   1.000
_cell.length_b   1.000
_cell.length_c   1.000
_cell.angle_alpha   90.00
_cell.angle_beta   90.00
_cell.angle_gamma   90.00
#
_symmetry.space_group_name_H-M   'P 1'
#
loop_
_entity.id
_entity.type
_entity.pdbx_description
1 polymer ?
#
loop_
_entity_poly.entity_id
_entity_poly.type
_entity_poly.pdbx_seq_one_letter_code
_entity_poly.pdbx_strand_id
1 'polypeptide(L)'
;MFALADQYEIPDLKNLAAEKYSSRCTASRTLELLVSLRNVYETTPSSIRRLRDTAYMAVRKHLPEILRNEEAAEMYDKILSEIPEFTKDLLRCYTSNPVYGHCLSCCSHQPMEPLQGRCKKCKKGSVLHGW
;
A
#
# COMPACT_ATOMS: atom_id res chain seq x y z
N MET A 1 11.97 -15.47 4.01
CA MET A 1 11.01 -16.41 4.62
C MET A 1 9.75 -16.59 3.78
N PHE A 2 9.07 -15.53 3.33
CA PHE A 2 7.88 -15.67 2.47
C PHE A 2 8.15 -16.49 1.20
N ALA A 3 9.17 -16.12 0.41
CA ALA A 3 9.51 -16.82 -0.83
C ALA A 3 9.89 -18.30 -0.61
N LEU A 4 10.59 -18.61 0.49
CA LEU A 4 10.91 -20.00 0.87
C LEU A 4 9.64 -20.77 1.25
N ALA A 5 8.76 -20.18 2.06
CA ALA A 5 7.49 -20.79 2.42
C ALA A 5 6.61 -21.06 1.21
N ASP A 6 6.66 -20.19 0.21
CA ASP A 6 5.98 -20.39 -1.06
C ASP A 6 6.62 -21.51 -1.90
N GLN A 7 7.95 -21.51 -2.02
CA GLN A 7 8.72 -22.54 -2.74
C GLN A 7 8.48 -23.96 -2.19
N TYR A 8 8.36 -24.09 -0.87
CA TYR A 8 8.12 -25.37 -0.20
C TYR A 8 6.64 -25.64 0.08
N GLU A 9 5.73 -24.83 -0.47
CA GLU A 9 4.28 -24.98 -0.31
C GLU A 9 3.83 -25.11 1.16
N ILE A 10 4.33 -24.23 2.03
CA ILE A 10 3.98 -24.17 3.46
C ILE A 10 3.06 -22.95 3.68
N PRO A 11 1.71 -23.10 3.59
CA PRO A 11 0.80 -21.95 3.56
C PRO A 11 0.79 -21.16 4.86
N ASP A 12 0.89 -21.84 6.01
CA ASP A 12 0.87 -21.19 7.32
C ASP A 12 2.09 -20.30 7.53
N LEU A 13 3.27 -20.77 7.12
CA LEU A 13 4.50 -19.97 7.18
C LEU A 13 4.43 -18.78 6.21
N LYS A 14 3.81 -18.96 5.03
CA LYS A 14 3.59 -17.88 4.06
C LYS A 14 2.66 -16.80 4.63
N ASN A 15 1.57 -17.20 5.26
CA ASN A 15 0.62 -16.30 5.91
C ASN A 15 1.27 -15.55 7.08
N LEU A 16 1.94 -16.28 7.97
CA LEU A 16 2.65 -15.71 9.11
C LEU A 16 3.72 -14.72 8.67
N ALA A 17 4.48 -15.02 7.61
CA ALA A 17 5.49 -14.11 7.07
C ALA A 17 4.86 -12.81 6.54
N ALA A 18 3.73 -12.89 5.82
CA ALA A 18 3.02 -11.70 5.34
C ALA A 18 2.45 -10.85 6.48
N GLU A 19 1.89 -11.49 7.52
CA GLU A 19 1.38 -10.80 8.71
C GLU A 19 2.50 -10.10 9.48
N LYS A 20 3.63 -10.79 9.71
CA LYS A 20 4.80 -10.19 10.35
C LYS A 20 5.36 -9.03 9.54
N TYR A 21 5.40 -9.16 8.22
CA TYR A 21 5.80 -8.07 7.33
C TYR A 21 4.84 -6.87 7.46
N SER A 22 3.52 -7.11 7.37
CA SER A 22 2.50 -6.07 7.55
C SER A 22 2.62 -5.37 8.91
N SER A 23 2.84 -6.11 9.99
CA SER A 23 3.00 -5.54 11.34
C SER A 23 4.20 -4.62 11.49
N ARG A 24 5.22 -4.77 10.62
CA ARG A 24 6.42 -3.94 10.58
C ARG A 24 6.26 -2.70 9.70
N CYS A 25 5.22 -2.66 8.86
CA CYS A 25 4.92 -1.53 7.97
C CYS A 25 4.29 -0.36 8.73
N THR A 26 5.06 0.30 9.59
CA THR A 26 4.62 1.42 10.42
C THR A 26 5.15 2.76 9.90
N ALA A 27 4.48 3.86 10.26
CA ALA A 27 4.89 5.21 9.87
C ALA A 27 6.30 5.58 10.37
N SER A 28 6.74 5.00 11.49
CA SER A 28 8.09 5.17 12.05
C SER A 28 9.19 4.39 11.33
N ARG A 29 8.83 3.52 10.37
CA ARG A 29 9.75 2.59 9.68
C ARG A 29 9.60 2.68 8.17
N THR A 30 9.26 3.86 7.66
CA THR A 30 9.05 4.11 6.23
C THR A 30 10.30 3.80 5.40
N LEU A 31 11.49 4.16 5.88
CA LEU A 31 12.75 3.86 5.18
C LEU A 31 13.00 2.35 5.06
N GLU A 32 12.83 1.60 6.16
CA GLU A 32 12.96 0.14 6.14
C GLU A 32 11.95 -0.52 5.20
N LEU A 33 10.71 0.00 5.17
CA LEU A 33 9.69 -0.42 4.22
C LEU A 33 10.17 -0.22 2.78
N LEU A 34 10.67 0.97 2.44
CA LEU A 34 11.13 1.29 1.08
C LEU A 34 12.31 0.41 0.66
N VAL A 35 13.31 0.23 1.53
CA VAL A 35 14.46 -0.65 1.28
C VAL A 35 14.02 -2.10 1.05
N SER A 36 12.97 -2.55 1.76
CA SER A 36 12.45 -3.91 1.61
C SER A 36 11.76 -4.17 0.25
N LEU A 37 11.32 -3.13 -0.46
CA LEU A 37 10.53 -3.27 -1.69
C LEU A 37 11.29 -4.04 -2.78
N ARG A 38 12.59 -3.82 -2.91
CA ARG A 38 13.44 -4.57 -3.86
C ARG A 38 13.33 -6.06 -3.62
N ASN A 39 13.60 -6.50 -2.39
CA ASN A 39 13.52 -7.90 -2.01
C ASN A 39 12.11 -8.47 -2.21
N VAL A 40 11.06 -7.71 -1.90
CA VAL A 40 9.67 -8.16 -2.10
C VAL A 40 9.38 -8.43 -3.58
N TYR A 41 9.77 -7.52 -4.47
CA TYR A 41 9.49 -7.64 -5.90
C TYR A 41 10.41 -8.64 -6.62
N GLU A 42 11.64 -8.83 -6.16
CA GLU A 42 12.56 -9.84 -6.69
C GLU A 42 12.18 -11.26 -6.26
N THR A 43 11.81 -11.46 -4.98
CA THR A 43 11.59 -12.80 -4.42
C THR A 43 10.15 -13.29 -4.52
N THR A 44 9.21 -12.41 -4.86
CA THR A 44 7.80 -12.76 -4.97
C THR A 44 7.35 -12.57 -6.42
N PRO A 45 7.06 -13.64 -7.19
CA PRO A 45 6.60 -13.52 -8.57
C PRO A 45 5.21 -12.86 -8.66
N SER A 46 4.85 -12.35 -9.84
CA SER A 46 3.57 -11.66 -10.07
C SER A 46 2.33 -12.57 -9.92
N SER A 47 2.49 -13.89 -9.96
CA SER A 47 1.44 -14.87 -9.69
C SER A 47 1.04 -14.92 -8.21
N ILE A 48 1.94 -14.56 -7.28
CA ILE A 48 1.73 -14.63 -5.84
C ILE A 48 1.77 -13.22 -5.26
N ARG A 49 0.64 -12.53 -5.29
CA ARG A 49 0.62 -11.08 -5.08
C ARG A 49 0.57 -10.62 -3.63
N ARG A 50 0.24 -11.51 -2.68
CA ARG A 50 -0.07 -11.14 -1.28
C ARG A 50 0.99 -10.25 -0.61
N LEU A 51 2.28 -10.56 -0.78
CA LEU A 51 3.34 -9.75 -0.19
C LEU A 51 3.53 -8.41 -0.91
N ARG A 52 3.45 -8.40 -2.25
CA ARG A 52 3.46 -7.16 -3.06
C ARG A 52 2.27 -6.26 -2.72
N ASP A 53 1.08 -6.86 -2.55
CA ASP A 53 -0.16 -6.21 -2.14
C ASP A 53 -0.04 -5.54 -0.78
N THR A 54 0.52 -6.27 0.19
CA THR A 54 0.80 -5.72 1.52
C THR A 54 1.77 -4.54 1.44
N ALA A 55 2.82 -4.65 0.63
CA ALA A 55 3.86 -3.64 0.49
C ALA A 55 3.35 -2.34 -0.14
N TYR A 56 2.69 -2.39 -1.31
CA TYR A 56 2.17 -1.15 -1.91
C TYR A 56 1.02 -0.54 -1.10
N MET A 57 0.22 -1.35 -0.39
CA MET A 57 -0.82 -0.83 0.51
C MET A 57 -0.20 -0.08 1.70
N ALA A 58 0.90 -0.60 2.25
CA ALA A 58 1.67 0.08 3.28
C ALA A 58 2.25 1.40 2.78
N VAL A 59 2.87 1.41 1.59
CA VAL A 59 3.42 2.64 1.01
C VAL A 59 2.30 3.65 0.75
N ARG A 60 1.18 3.23 0.16
CA ARG A 60 0.01 4.12 -0.03
C ARG A 60 -0.46 4.74 1.28
N LYS A 61 -0.54 3.95 2.34
CA LYS A 61 -1.00 4.41 3.66
C LYS A 61 -0.07 5.46 4.26
N HIS A 62 1.25 5.26 4.13
CA HIS A 62 2.26 6.11 4.75
C HIS A 62 2.94 7.08 3.77
N LEU A 63 2.35 7.28 2.59
CA LEU A 63 2.93 8.14 1.55
C LEU A 63 3.11 9.59 2.03
N PRO A 64 2.15 10.21 2.77
CA PRO A 64 2.36 11.54 3.30
C PRO A 64 3.56 11.65 4.24
N GLU A 65 3.82 10.64 5.06
CA GLU A 65 4.97 10.58 5.97
C GLU A 65 6.27 10.35 5.23
N ILE A 66 6.27 9.49 4.20
CA ILE A 66 7.40 9.26 3.30
C ILE A 66 7.82 10.58 2.64
N LEU A 67 6.87 11.31 2.05
CA LEU A 67 7.15 12.53 1.30
C LEU A 67 7.56 13.73 2.18
N ARG A 68 7.27 13.69 3.48
CA ARG A 68 7.69 14.73 4.44
C ARG A 68 9.11 14.55 4.97
N ASN A 69 9.65 13.34 4.87
CA ASN A 69 11.00 13.02 5.33
C ASN A 69 11.93 12.96 4.11
N GLU A 70 12.96 13.80 4.10
CA GLU A 70 13.86 13.97 2.95
C GLU A 70 14.54 12.66 2.52
N GLU A 71 15.13 11.92 3.46
CA GLU A 71 15.79 10.63 3.20
C GLU A 71 14.81 9.59 2.64
N ALA A 72 13.60 9.50 3.21
CA ALA A 72 12.57 8.59 2.73
C ALA A 72 12.03 9.00 1.35
N ALA A 73 11.93 10.30 1.07
CA ALA A 73 11.51 10.81 -0.23
C ALA A 73 12.54 10.49 -1.33
N GLU A 74 13.83 10.71 -1.07
CA GLU A 74 14.91 10.31 -1.99
C GLU A 74 14.91 8.81 -2.25
N MET A 75 14.73 8.01 -1.19
CA MET A 75 14.66 6.56 -1.34
C MET A 75 13.42 6.14 -2.15
N TYR A 76 12.29 6.80 -1.93
CA TYR A 76 11.07 6.57 -2.70
C TYR A 76 11.27 6.85 -4.20
N ASP A 77 11.88 7.98 -4.57
CA ASP A 77 12.17 8.33 -5.97
C ASP A 77 13.11 7.32 -6.64
N LYS A 78 14.10 6.84 -5.89
CA LYS A 78 14.99 5.76 -6.35
C LYS A 78 14.22 4.47 -6.60
N ILE A 79 13.33 4.05 -5.68
CA ILE A 79 12.51 2.85 -5.86
C ILE A 79 11.58 2.98 -7.06
N LEU A 80 10.96 4.15 -7.28
CA LEU A 80 10.10 4.38 -8.45
C LEU A 80 10.84 4.16 -9.78
N SER A 81 12.12 4.50 -9.81
CA SER A 81 13.00 4.34 -10.98
C SER A 81 13.50 2.91 -11.15
N GLU A 82 13.85 2.24 -10.06
CA GLU A 82 14.44 0.89 -10.07
C GLU A 82 13.40 -0.23 -10.21
N ILE A 83 12.16 0.00 -9.75
CA ILE A 83 11.11 -1.04 -9.71
C ILE A 83 9.83 -0.52 -10.39
N PRO A 84 9.78 -0.44 -11.74
CA PRO A 84 8.62 0.07 -12.47
C PRO A 84 7.32 -0.70 -12.17
N GLU A 85 7.41 -2.01 -11.89
CA GLU A 85 6.29 -2.86 -11.51
C GLU A 85 5.63 -2.38 -10.21
N PHE A 86 6.43 -1.91 -9.25
CA PHE A 86 5.93 -1.33 -8.02
C PHE A 86 5.15 -0.05 -8.32
N THR A 87 5.68 0.83 -9.16
CA THR A 87 4.99 2.06 -9.58
C THR A 87 3.64 1.76 -10.22
N LYS A 88 3.59 0.77 -11.14
CA LYS A 88 2.34 0.33 -11.78
C LYS A 88 1.33 -0.20 -10.77
N ASP A 89 1.78 -1.03 -9.82
CA ASP A 89 0.92 -1.61 -8.79
C ASP A 89 0.41 -0.54 -7.79
N LEU A 90 1.26 0.41 -7.41
CA LEU A 90 0.87 1.55 -6.57
C LEU A 90 -0.18 2.43 -7.25
N LEU A 91 -0.01 2.77 -8.53
CA LEU A 91 -0.99 3.55 -9.29
C LEU A 91 -2.33 2.81 -9.43
N ARG A 92 -2.30 1.50 -9.73
CA ARG A 92 -3.51 0.66 -9.76
C ARG A 92 -4.20 0.60 -8.40
N CYS A 93 -3.42 0.59 -7.31
CA CYS A 93 -3.96 0.66 -5.97
C CYS A 93 -4.75 1.97 -5.76
N TYR A 94 -4.19 3.11 -6.16
CA TYR A 94 -4.89 4.40 -6.07
C TYR A 94 -6.17 4.45 -6.88
N THR A 95 -6.27 3.77 -8.02
CA THR A 95 -7.50 3.77 -8.83
C THR A 95 -8.54 2.76 -8.35
N SER A 96 -8.11 1.62 -7.80
CA SER A 96 -9.01 0.48 -7.52
C SER A 96 -9.46 0.43 -6.06
N ASN A 97 -8.56 0.72 -5.11
CA ASN A 97 -8.81 0.55 -3.69
C ASN A 97 -9.42 1.83 -3.08
N PRO A 98 -10.54 1.71 -2.33
CA PRO A 98 -11.25 2.87 -1.78
C PRO A 98 -10.36 3.68 -0.84
N VAL A 99 -10.63 4.99 -0.78
CA VAL A 99 -10.15 5.85 0.30
C VAL A 99 -11.20 5.86 1.39
N TYR A 100 -10.82 5.80 2.67
CA TYR A 100 -11.81 5.89 3.76
C TYR A 100 -11.96 7.33 4.21
N GLY A 101 -13.20 7.78 4.32
CA GLY A 101 -13.51 9.17 4.64
C GLY A 101 -14.85 9.33 5.34
N HIS A 102 -15.24 10.59 5.57
CA HIS A 102 -16.52 10.93 6.15
C HIS A 102 -17.57 11.17 5.06
N CYS A 103 -18.74 10.58 5.20
CA CYS A 103 -19.90 10.82 4.35
C CYS A 103 -21.01 11.48 5.15
N LEU A 104 -21.58 12.58 4.66
CA LEU A 104 -22.67 13.30 5.33
C LEU A 104 -23.92 12.45 5.55
N SER A 105 -24.16 11.46 4.68
CA SER A 105 -25.34 10.58 4.78
C SER A 105 -25.04 9.23 5.43
N CYS A 106 -23.80 8.76 5.40
CA CYS A 106 -23.42 7.43 5.90
C CYS A 106 -22.45 7.48 7.08
N CYS A 107 -22.21 8.67 7.64
CA CYS A 107 -21.31 8.96 8.75
C CYS A 107 -19.83 8.70 8.43
N SER A 108 -19.00 8.57 9.46
CA SER A 108 -17.54 8.42 9.35
C SER A 108 -17.12 7.03 8.83
N HIS A 109 -15.85 6.95 8.42
CA HIS A 109 -15.16 5.72 8.02
C HIS A 109 -15.84 4.95 6.88
N GLN A 110 -16.38 5.66 5.90
CA GLN A 110 -17.03 5.07 4.74
C GLN A 110 -16.02 4.87 3.59
N PRO A 111 -16.13 3.78 2.82
CA PRO A 111 -15.32 3.60 1.63
C PRO A 111 -15.78 4.59 0.54
N MET A 112 -14.84 5.38 0.05
CA MET A 112 -15.03 6.43 -0.95
C MET A 112 -14.40 6.01 -2.27
N GLU A 113 -14.97 6.48 -3.38
CA GLU A 113 -14.40 6.40 -4.71
C GLU A 113 -13.09 7.19 -4.74
N PRO A 114 -11.96 6.59 -5.15
CA PRO A 114 -10.65 7.21 -4.94
C PRO A 114 -10.44 8.54 -5.67
N LEU A 115 -11.04 8.71 -6.84
CA LEU A 115 -10.84 9.89 -7.69
C LEU A 115 -11.87 10.99 -7.42
N GLN A 116 -13.09 10.64 -7.02
CA GLN A 116 -14.21 11.59 -6.88
C GLN A 116 -14.62 11.85 -5.42
N GLY A 117 -14.06 11.11 -4.46
CA GLY A 117 -14.41 11.25 -3.04
C GLY A 117 -15.88 10.93 -2.73
N ARG A 118 -16.56 10.16 -3.59
CA ARG A 118 -17.97 9.79 -3.41
C ARG A 118 -18.08 8.55 -2.56
N CYS A 119 -18.98 8.54 -1.59
CA CYS A 119 -19.26 7.33 -0.81
C CYS A 119 -19.71 6.20 -1.74
N LYS A 120 -19.04 5.04 -1.67
CA LYS A 120 -19.40 3.88 -2.48
C LYS A 120 -20.81 3.37 -2.16
N LYS A 121 -21.34 3.65 -0.95
CA LYS A 121 -22.66 3.23 -0.48
C LYS A 121 -23.80 4.10 -1.01
N CYS A 122 -23.73 5.43 -0.82
CA CYS A 122 -24.83 6.34 -1.20
C CYS A 122 -24.54 7.22 -2.41
N LYS A 123 -23.34 7.08 -3.01
CA LYS A 123 -22.83 7.88 -4.14
C LYS A 123 -22.73 9.40 -3.89
N LYS A 124 -22.93 9.85 -2.65
CA LYS A 124 -22.72 11.24 -2.21
C LYS A 124 -21.33 11.41 -1.61
N GLY A 125 -20.66 12.52 -1.90
CA GLY A 125 -19.40 12.92 -1.25
C GLY A 125 -19.64 13.98 -0.17
N SER A 126 -18.66 14.22 0.71
CA SER A 126 -18.62 15.45 1.49
C SER A 126 -18.39 16.62 0.55
N VAL A 127 -19.32 17.58 0.49
CA VAL A 127 -19.01 18.93 -0.03
C VAL A 127 -18.25 19.65 1.07
N LEU A 128 -16.96 19.38 1.22
CA LEU A 128 -16.07 20.25 1.96
C LEU A 128 -15.24 20.99 0.92
N HIS A 129 -15.63 22.24 0.70
CA HIS A 129 -14.86 23.24 -0.01
C HIS A 129 -13.42 23.30 0.50
N GLY A 130 -12.49 23.58 -0.42
CA GLY A 130 -11.21 24.21 -0.10
C GLY A 130 -10.01 23.27 -0.18
N TRP A 131 -9.08 23.67 -1.04
CA TRP A 131 -7.73 23.15 -1.19
C TRP A 131 -6.87 23.52 0.03
#